data_AF-A0A9W8NRY7-F1
#
_entry.id   AF-A0A9W8NRY7-F1
#
_cell.length_a   1.000
_cell.length_b   1.000
_cell.length_c   1.000
_cell.angle_alpha   90.00
_cell.angle_beta   90.00
_cell.angle_gamma   90.00
#
_symmetry.space_group_name_H-M   'P 1'
#
loop_
_entity.id
_entity.type
_entity.pdbx_description
1 polymer ?
#
loop_
_entity_poly.entity_id
_entity_poly.type
_entity_poly.pdbx_seq_one_letter_code
_entity_poly.pdbx_strand_id
1 'polypeptide(L)'
;MGSSREYHGLQIMTACMQFIGVSLLSFCLARRVPTGWRQWRHLTWGRTCVLLVLLDSWLFVFFTGLLSSGIGLSWSHTTCTLAIYSCISFYVISKILIYAFLSEKVYIVWTGGNQASRYKTKVYRLCAFVLSGYFAIGILMILGNENTVRADGVCVIGLKSYSTIPLIAYDLSLNIFLTAMFMCPLWVLHPMSPRLRSVAKRTLQ
;
A
#
# COMPACT_ATOMS: atom_id res chain seq x y z
N MET A 1 39.52 -9.99 6.91
CA MET A 1 39.40 -8.86 7.86
C MET A 1 38.65 -7.63 7.33
N GLY A 2 38.39 -7.48 6.01
CA GLY A 2 37.57 -6.38 5.48
C GLY A 2 36.05 -6.54 5.68
N SER A 3 35.56 -7.77 5.57
CA SER A 3 34.12 -8.08 5.55
C SER A 3 33.37 -7.72 6.85
N SER A 4 33.97 -7.91 8.04
CA SER A 4 33.30 -7.64 9.32
C SER A 4 33.04 -6.14 9.61
N ARG A 5 33.89 -5.23 9.11
CA ARG A 5 33.68 -3.78 9.27
C ARG A 5 32.56 -3.24 8.38
N GLU A 6 32.41 -3.80 7.18
CA GLU A 6 31.31 -3.42 6.27
C GLU A 6 29.94 -3.83 6.82
N TYR A 7 29.82 -5.01 7.43
CA TYR A 7 28.55 -5.46 8.04
C TYR A 7 28.11 -4.59 9.21
N HIS A 8 29.05 -4.14 10.06
CA HIS A 8 28.72 -3.22 11.16
C HIS A 8 28.23 -1.86 10.64
N GLY A 9 28.86 -1.31 9.61
CA GLY A 9 28.39 -0.07 8.96
C GLY A 9 26.98 -0.22 8.40
N LEU A 10 26.71 -1.34 7.71
CA LEU A 10 25.38 -1.63 7.15
C LEU A 10 24.31 -1.74 8.24
N GLN A 11 24.59 -2.43 9.35
CA GLN A 11 23.67 -2.57 10.48
C GLN A 11 23.31 -1.22 11.11
N ILE A 12 24.31 -0.35 11.32
CA ILE A 12 24.09 1.00 11.87
C ILE A 12 23.23 1.82 10.89
N MET A 13 23.53 1.76 9.59
CA MET A 13 22.73 2.45 8.57
C MET A 13 21.27 1.97 8.55
N THR A 14 21.05 0.65 8.60
CA THR A 14 19.70 0.06 8.66
C THR A 14 18.95 0.49 9.92
N ALA A 15 19.61 0.48 11.08
CA ALA A 15 19.01 0.93 12.34
C ALA A 15 18.62 2.42 12.26
N CYS A 16 19.52 3.29 11.77
CA CYS A 16 19.22 4.70 11.56
C CYS A 16 18.02 4.91 10.63
N MET A 17 17.96 4.20 9.50
CA MET A 17 16.84 4.27 8.56
C MET A 17 15.52 3.85 9.21
N GLN A 18 15.53 2.79 10.03
CA GLN A 18 14.35 2.33 10.75
C GLN A 18 13.88 3.35 11.80
N PHE A 19 14.77 3.89 12.62
CA PHE A 19 14.40 4.90 13.62
C PHE A 19 13.85 6.18 12.98
N ILE A 20 14.47 6.66 11.90
CA ILE A 20 13.97 7.81 11.15
C ILE A 20 12.60 7.49 10.54
N GLY A 21 12.44 6.31 9.92
CA GLY A 21 11.17 5.87 9.33
C GLY A 21 10.03 5.82 10.34
N VAL A 22 10.25 5.16 11.49
CA VAL A 22 9.26 5.08 12.59
C VAL A 22 8.89 6.47 13.10
N SER A 23 9.88 7.36 13.26
CA SER A 23 9.65 8.73 13.75
C SER A 23 8.82 9.56 12.77
N LEU A 24 9.16 9.53 11.47
CA LEU A 24 8.43 10.24 10.43
C LEU A 24 6.99 9.72 10.29
N LEU A 25 6.80 8.39 10.29
CA LEU A 25 5.48 7.78 10.17
C LEU A 25 4.63 8.08 11.41
N SER A 26 5.19 8.00 12.61
CA SER A 26 4.52 8.37 13.86
C SER A 26 4.08 9.83 13.85
N PHE A 27 4.95 10.74 13.41
CA PHE A 27 4.62 12.15 13.27
C PHE A 27 3.52 12.41 12.25
N CYS A 28 3.58 11.75 11.09
CA CYS A 28 2.52 11.82 10.08
C CYS A 28 1.18 11.30 10.64
N LEU A 29 1.23 10.26 11.46
CA LEU A 29 0.05 9.62 12.04
C LEU A 29 -0.57 10.54 13.10
N ALA A 30 0.24 11.06 14.02
CA ALA A 30 -0.20 12.04 15.02
C ALA A 30 -0.87 13.26 14.39
N ARG A 31 -0.34 13.75 13.25
CA ARG A 31 -0.94 14.88 12.51
C ARG A 31 -2.24 14.56 11.79
N ARG A 32 -2.45 13.31 11.38
CA ARG A 32 -3.64 12.90 10.59
C ARG A 32 -4.74 12.26 11.43
N VAL A 33 -4.41 11.75 12.62
CA VAL A 33 -5.38 11.15 13.54
C VAL A 33 -6.32 12.23 14.09
N PRO A 34 -7.64 12.03 14.03
CA PRO A 34 -8.60 12.95 14.64
C PRO A 34 -8.48 12.87 16.17
N THR A 35 -8.44 14.03 16.83
CA THR A 35 -8.34 14.12 18.30
C THR A 35 -9.64 13.84 19.03
N GLY A 36 -10.80 13.97 18.37
CA GLY A 36 -12.12 13.77 18.99
C GLY A 36 -12.81 12.45 18.60
N TRP A 37 -13.34 11.71 19.57
CA TRP A 37 -14.11 10.47 19.36
C TRP A 37 -15.32 10.63 18.43
N ARG A 38 -16.04 11.76 18.50
CA ARG A 38 -17.13 12.06 17.56
C ARG A 38 -16.65 12.19 16.12
N GLN A 39 -15.47 12.76 15.89
CA GLN A 39 -14.89 12.93 14.56
C GLN A 39 -14.49 11.60 13.93
N TRP A 40 -14.04 10.62 14.73
CA TRP A 40 -13.77 9.26 14.24
C TRP A 40 -15.01 8.61 13.61
N ARG A 41 -16.20 8.84 14.18
CA ARG A 41 -17.44 8.26 13.66
C ARG A 41 -17.92 8.88 12.35
N HIS A 42 -17.46 10.09 12.02
CA HIS A 42 -17.80 10.81 10.79
C HIS A 42 -16.67 10.78 9.75
N LEU A 43 -15.64 9.94 9.95
CA LEU A 43 -14.54 9.85 9.01
C LEU A 43 -14.99 9.26 7.68
N THR A 44 -14.60 9.91 6.59
CA THR A 44 -14.82 9.38 5.24
C THR A 44 -13.99 8.12 5.05
N TRP A 45 -14.53 7.14 4.32
CA TRP A 45 -13.86 5.85 4.04
C TRP A 45 -12.43 6.05 3.51
N GLY A 46 -12.24 7.01 2.59
CA GLY A 46 -10.90 7.33 2.07
C GLY A 46 -9.93 7.87 3.12
N ARG A 47 -10.38 8.65 4.12
CA ARG A 47 -9.50 9.10 5.22
C ARG A 47 -9.11 7.92 6.12
N THR A 48 -10.04 7.01 6.39
CA THR A 48 -9.77 5.78 7.14
C THR A 48 -8.73 4.91 6.44
N CYS A 49 -8.85 4.68 5.12
CA CYS A 49 -7.86 3.92 4.36
C CYS A 49 -6.45 4.52 4.46
N VAL A 50 -6.31 5.85 4.34
CA VAL A 50 -5.01 6.52 4.44
C VAL A 50 -4.39 6.37 5.83
N LEU A 51 -5.20 6.48 6.90
CA LEU A 51 -4.74 6.25 8.27
C LEU A 51 -4.28 4.81 8.47
N LEU A 52 -5.04 3.84 7.93
CA LEU A 52 -4.67 2.43 8.01
C LEU A 52 -3.38 2.12 7.25
N VAL A 53 -3.17 2.66 6.05
CA VAL A 53 -1.91 2.49 5.29
C VAL A 53 -0.73 3.05 6.08
N LEU A 54 -0.91 4.20 6.73
CA LEU A 54 0.13 4.84 7.50
C LEU A 54 0.47 4.05 8.77
N LEU A 55 -0.55 3.52 9.45
CA LEU A 55 -0.38 2.64 10.60
C LEU A 55 0.28 1.32 10.20
N ASP A 56 -0.15 0.71 9.08
CA ASP A 56 0.42 -0.51 8.52
C ASP A 56 1.91 -0.34 8.17
N SER A 57 2.26 0.77 7.52
CA SER A 57 3.64 1.13 7.21
C SER A 57 4.48 1.31 8.48
N TRP A 58 3.90 1.94 9.51
CA TRP A 58 4.58 2.12 10.80
C TRP A 58 4.85 0.78 11.48
N LEU A 59 3.84 -0.10 11.52
CA LEU A 59 3.95 -1.46 12.05
C LEU A 59 4.99 -2.27 11.28
N PHE A 60 5.03 -2.16 9.95
CA PHE A 60 5.99 -2.84 9.11
C PHE A 60 7.44 -2.41 9.42
N VAL A 61 7.73 -1.10 9.48
CA VAL A 61 9.08 -0.61 9.81
C VAL A 61 9.46 -0.98 11.24
N PHE A 62 8.52 -0.89 12.18
CA PHE A 62 8.75 -1.30 13.57
C PHE A 62 9.04 -2.81 13.68
N PHE A 63 8.25 -3.65 13.02
CA PHE A 63 8.40 -5.10 13.06
C PHE A 63 9.71 -5.54 12.38
N THR A 64 10.03 -4.99 11.21
CA THR A 64 11.31 -5.27 10.53
C THR A 64 12.50 -4.78 11.35
N GLY A 65 12.39 -3.64 12.04
CA GLY A 65 13.40 -3.16 12.97
C GLY A 65 13.57 -4.05 14.19
N LEU A 66 12.48 -4.56 14.75
CA LEU A 66 12.51 -5.53 15.83
C LEU A 66 13.16 -6.85 15.39
N LEU A 67 12.86 -7.34 14.19
CA LEU A 67 13.48 -8.55 13.65
C LEU A 67 14.95 -8.34 13.31
N SER A 68 15.32 -7.15 12.84
CA SER A 68 16.71 -6.82 12.46
C SER A 68 17.60 -6.49 13.66
N SER A 69 17.04 -5.92 14.74
CA SER A 69 17.81 -5.43 15.91
C SER A 69 17.61 -6.29 17.16
N GLY A 70 16.49 -7.01 17.27
CA GLY A 70 16.00 -7.62 18.51
C GLY A 70 16.19 -9.14 18.65
N ILE A 71 16.78 -9.84 17.67
CA ILE A 71 16.96 -11.30 17.74
C ILE A 71 18.43 -11.64 17.62
N GLY A 72 19.18 -11.27 18.66
CA GLY A 72 20.61 -11.55 18.80
C GLY A 72 20.97 -12.93 19.39
N LEU A 73 20.11 -13.96 19.37
CA LEU A 73 20.44 -15.24 20.06
C LEU A 73 20.01 -16.56 19.40
N SER A 74 19.36 -16.58 18.24
CA SER A 74 19.35 -17.77 17.37
C SER A 74 18.77 -17.41 16.02
N TRP A 75 19.55 -17.61 14.96
CA TRP A 75 19.05 -17.67 13.59
C TRP A 75 18.23 -18.95 13.41
N SER A 76 17.13 -19.02 14.14
CA SER A 76 16.18 -20.11 14.04
C SER A 76 15.44 -19.96 12.71
N HIS A 77 15.18 -21.10 12.07
CA HIS A 77 14.32 -21.18 10.89
C HIS A 77 12.97 -20.49 11.12
N THR A 78 12.47 -20.51 12.36
CA THR A 78 11.21 -19.89 12.79
C THR A 78 11.23 -18.37 12.64
N THR A 79 12.30 -17.68 13.07
CA THR A 79 12.43 -16.23 12.92
C THR A 79 12.46 -15.82 11.45
N CYS A 80 13.22 -16.55 10.64
CA CYS A 80 13.33 -16.33 9.19
C CYS A 80 11.97 -16.50 8.49
N THR A 81 11.23 -17.52 8.92
CA THR A 81 9.87 -17.77 8.46
C THR A 81 8.92 -16.65 8.86
N LEU A 82 8.89 -16.26 10.12
CA LEU A 82 8.05 -15.16 10.60
C LEU A 82 8.36 -13.83 9.87
N ALA A 83 9.64 -13.59 9.57
CA ALA A 83 10.08 -12.43 8.80
C ALA A 83 9.42 -12.37 7.42
N ILE A 84 9.51 -13.45 6.63
CA ILE A 84 8.92 -13.45 5.28
C ILE A 84 7.38 -13.37 5.33
N TYR A 85 6.73 -14.11 6.24
CA TYR A 85 5.27 -14.10 6.36
C TYR A 85 4.74 -12.72 6.77
N SER A 86 5.40 -12.07 7.73
CA SER A 86 5.03 -10.72 8.14
C SER A 86 5.19 -9.73 6.99
N CYS A 87 6.31 -9.79 6.26
CA CYS A 87 6.58 -8.94 5.09
C CYS A 87 5.50 -9.10 4.02
N ILE A 88 5.16 -10.34 3.65
CA ILE A 88 4.10 -10.62 2.68
C ILE A 88 2.75 -10.08 3.19
N SER A 89 2.44 -10.29 4.46
CA SER A 89 1.16 -9.86 5.06
C SER A 89 1.01 -8.34 5.01
N PHE A 90 2.00 -7.59 5.51
CA PHE A 90 2.01 -6.13 5.46
C PHE A 90 1.96 -5.60 4.02
N TYR A 91 2.71 -6.21 3.10
CA TYR A 91 2.66 -5.84 1.68
C TYR A 91 1.26 -6.01 1.08
N VAL A 92 0.61 -7.17 1.30
CA VAL A 92 -0.75 -7.45 0.79
C VAL A 92 -1.76 -6.51 1.42
N ILE A 93 -1.69 -6.26 2.74
CA ILE A 93 -2.58 -5.34 3.45
C ILE A 93 -2.45 -3.92 2.90
N SER A 94 -1.22 -3.40 2.82
CA SER A 94 -0.93 -2.09 2.24
C SER A 94 -1.52 -1.93 0.85
N LYS A 95 -1.36 -2.94 -0.02
CA LYS A 95 -1.87 -2.92 -1.39
C LYS A 95 -3.40 -2.93 -1.45
N ILE A 96 -4.05 -3.79 -0.67
CA ILE A 96 -5.52 -3.83 -0.57
C ILE A 96 -6.05 -2.46 -0.11
N LEU A 97 -5.43 -1.84 0.89
CA LEU A 97 -5.85 -0.53 1.40
C LEU A 97 -5.65 0.60 0.36
N ILE A 98 -4.54 0.59 -0.39
CA ILE A 98 -4.27 1.56 -1.46
C ILE A 98 -5.31 1.39 -2.58
N TYR A 99 -5.57 0.17 -3.03
CA TYR A 99 -6.55 -0.06 -4.09
C TYR A 99 -7.99 0.24 -3.64
N ALA A 100 -8.32 -0.05 -2.37
CA ALA A 100 -9.59 0.37 -1.79
C ALA A 100 -9.72 1.91 -1.79
N PHE A 101 -8.67 2.63 -1.42
CA PHE A 101 -8.65 4.10 -1.48
C PHE A 101 -8.83 4.63 -2.91
N LEU A 102 -8.10 4.08 -3.88
CA LEU A 102 -8.21 4.47 -5.29
C LEU A 102 -9.61 4.18 -5.85
N SER A 103 -10.19 3.04 -5.50
CA SER A 103 -11.55 2.67 -5.93
C SER A 103 -12.61 3.65 -5.41
N GLU A 104 -12.50 4.12 -4.16
CA GLU A 104 -13.39 5.15 -3.61
C GLU A 104 -13.25 6.47 -4.37
N LYS A 105 -12.02 6.85 -4.76
CA LYS A 105 -11.77 8.06 -5.56
C LYS A 105 -12.38 7.96 -6.95
N VAL A 106 -12.20 6.82 -7.62
CA VAL A 106 -12.81 6.54 -8.92
C VAL A 106 -14.34 6.60 -8.81
N TYR A 107 -14.91 5.99 -7.76
CA TYR A 107 -16.35 6.02 -7.51
C TYR A 107 -16.89 7.45 -7.38
N ILE A 108 -16.22 8.31 -6.61
CA ILE A 108 -16.63 9.71 -6.42
C ILE A 108 -16.59 10.49 -7.75
N VAL A 109 -15.57 10.28 -8.58
CA VAL A 109 -15.44 10.94 -9.88
C VAL A 109 -16.55 10.50 -10.83
N TRP A 110 -16.81 9.19 -10.92
CA TRP A 110 -17.82 8.63 -11.82
C TRP A 110 -19.26 8.94 -11.42
N THR A 111 -19.52 9.13 -10.12
CA THR A 111 -20.85 9.50 -9.63
C THR A 111 -21.12 11.00 -9.71
N GLY A 112 -20.15 11.82 -10.12
CA GLY A 112 -20.32 13.27 -10.28
C GLY A 112 -20.76 13.98 -8.98
N GLY A 113 -20.45 13.40 -7.82
CA GLY A 113 -20.92 13.88 -6.52
C GLY A 113 -22.35 13.49 -6.15
N ASN A 114 -23.10 12.81 -7.02
CA ASN A 114 -24.45 12.34 -6.69
C ASN A 114 -24.36 11.08 -5.81
N GLN A 115 -24.89 11.16 -4.58
CA GLN A 115 -24.87 10.11 -3.55
C GLN A 115 -25.80 8.93 -3.90
N ALA A 116 -25.63 8.32 -5.07
CA ALA A 116 -26.26 7.03 -5.36
C ALA A 116 -25.72 5.96 -4.39
N SER A 117 -26.55 4.98 -4.03
CA SER A 117 -26.20 3.95 -3.06
C SER A 117 -24.94 3.16 -3.49
N ARG A 118 -23.90 3.19 -2.64
CA ARG A 118 -22.56 2.61 -2.85
C ARG A 118 -22.57 1.18 -3.42
N TYR A 119 -23.55 0.37 -3.02
CA TYR A 119 -23.62 -1.05 -3.37
C TYR A 119 -24.39 -1.35 -4.67
N LYS A 120 -25.13 -0.39 -5.22
CA LYS A 120 -25.98 -0.63 -6.39
C LYS A 120 -25.26 -0.41 -7.73
N THR A 121 -24.17 0.35 -7.73
CA THR A 121 -23.42 0.71 -8.93
C THR A 121 -22.49 -0.41 -9.36
N LYS A 122 -22.56 -0.83 -10.64
CA LYS A 122 -21.72 -1.90 -11.21
C LYS A 122 -20.21 -1.69 -11.00
N VAL A 123 -19.79 -0.43 -10.92
CA VAL A 123 -18.39 -0.01 -10.67
C VAL A 123 -17.88 -0.48 -9.30
N TYR A 124 -18.70 -0.41 -8.25
CA TYR A 124 -18.28 -0.86 -6.91
C TYR A 124 -18.12 -2.37 -6.84
N ARG A 125 -19.02 -3.13 -7.49
CA ARG A 125 -18.90 -4.59 -7.61
C ARG A 125 -17.66 -4.99 -8.42
N LEU A 126 -17.36 -4.27 -9.50
CA LEU A 126 -16.15 -4.52 -10.29
C LEU A 126 -14.88 -4.24 -9.46
N CYS A 127 -14.84 -3.14 -8.70
CA CYS A 127 -13.72 -2.83 -7.80
C CYS A 127 -13.59 -3.87 -6.68
N ALA A 128 -14.70 -4.30 -6.08
CA ALA A 128 -14.70 -5.35 -5.06
C ALA A 128 -14.23 -6.70 -5.61
N PHE A 129 -14.62 -7.05 -6.84
CA PHE A 129 -14.15 -8.25 -7.53
C PHE A 129 -12.63 -8.17 -7.80
N VAL A 130 -12.14 -7.03 -8.28
CA VAL A 130 -10.71 -6.78 -8.47
C VAL A 130 -9.91 -6.88 -7.16
N LEU A 131 -10.45 -6.34 -6.06
CA LEU A 131 -9.86 -6.49 -4.73
C LEU A 131 -9.85 -7.94 -4.27
N SER A 132 -10.89 -8.72 -4.60
CA SER A 132 -10.95 -10.15 -4.28
C SER A 132 -9.84 -10.95 -4.96
N GLY A 133 -9.48 -10.60 -6.21
CA GLY A 133 -8.35 -11.22 -6.91
C GLY A 133 -6.99 -10.98 -6.22
N TYR A 134 -6.84 -9.88 -5.49
CA TYR A 134 -5.62 -9.59 -4.74
C TYR A 134 -5.39 -10.57 -3.58
N PHE A 135 -6.45 -11.12 -2.98
CA PHE A 135 -6.33 -12.19 -1.98
C PHE A 135 -5.76 -13.47 -2.60
N ALA A 136 -6.16 -13.82 -3.83
CA ALA A 136 -5.60 -14.97 -4.54
C ALA A 136 -4.11 -14.80 -4.82
N ILE A 137 -3.67 -13.59 -5.21
CA ILE A 137 -2.24 -13.27 -5.34
C ILE A 137 -1.52 -13.36 -4.00
N GLY A 138 -2.13 -12.89 -2.91
CA GLY A 138 -1.57 -13.03 -1.55
C GLY A 138 -1.35 -14.49 -1.15
N ILE A 139 -2.29 -15.38 -1.48
CA ILE A 139 -2.13 -16.83 -1.26
C ILE A 139 -0.98 -17.39 -2.12
N LEU A 140 -0.87 -16.99 -3.38
CA LEU A 140 0.25 -17.40 -4.24
C LEU A 140 1.61 -16.94 -3.69
N MET A 141 1.69 -15.75 -3.10
CA MET A 141 2.91 -15.25 -2.45
C MET A 141 3.29 -16.08 -1.23
N ILE A 142 2.29 -16.51 -0.44
CA ILE A 142 2.50 -17.40 0.70
C ILE A 142 3.02 -18.77 0.25
N LEU A 143 2.46 -19.34 -0.83
CA LEU A 143 2.89 -20.63 -1.37
C LEU A 143 4.23 -20.56 -2.12
N GLY A 144 4.54 -19.40 -2.70
CA GLY A 144 5.75 -19.16 -3.49
C GLY A 144 6.92 -18.58 -2.71
N ASN A 145 6.86 -18.59 -1.36
CA ASN A 145 7.95 -18.12 -0.53
C ASN A 145 9.16 -19.08 -0.56
N GLU A 146 10.35 -18.52 -0.36
CA GLU A 146 11.60 -19.26 -0.22
C GLU A 146 12.40 -18.61 0.93
N ASN A 147 12.63 -19.35 2.01
CA ASN A 147 13.27 -18.85 3.23
C ASN A 147 14.43 -19.76 3.67
N THR A 148 15.51 -19.75 2.90
CA THR A 148 16.68 -20.59 3.18
C THR A 148 17.61 -19.91 4.19
N VAL A 149 17.94 -20.62 5.27
CA VAL A 149 19.02 -20.21 6.18
C VAL A 149 20.34 -20.71 5.60
N ARG A 150 21.26 -19.79 5.29
CA ARG A 150 22.60 -20.12 4.78
C ARG A 150 23.44 -20.77 5.88
N ALA A 151 24.45 -21.56 5.50
CA ALA A 151 25.37 -22.22 6.44
C ALA A 151 26.06 -21.23 7.42
N ASP A 152 26.20 -19.97 7.02
CA ASP A 152 26.77 -18.89 7.83
C ASP A 152 25.79 -18.32 8.88
N GLY A 153 24.61 -18.94 9.04
CA GLY A 153 23.55 -18.50 9.94
C GLY A 153 22.69 -17.37 9.38
N VAL A 154 23.01 -16.78 8.23
CA VAL A 154 22.23 -15.66 7.67
C VAL A 154 20.94 -16.16 7.00
N CYS A 155 19.79 -15.58 7.39
CA CYS A 155 18.50 -15.81 6.74
C CYS A 155 18.43 -15.07 5.39
N VAL A 156 18.24 -15.83 4.30
CA VAL A 156 18.00 -15.27 2.97
C VAL A 156 16.53 -15.46 2.63
N ILE A 157 15.84 -14.33 2.46
CA ILE A 157 14.40 -14.29 2.19
C ILE A 157 14.19 -13.95 0.71
N GLY A 158 13.37 -14.74 0.01
CA GLY A 158 13.03 -14.50 -1.37
C GLY A 158 11.63 -14.98 -1.75
N LEU A 159 11.18 -14.56 -2.93
CA LEU A 159 9.97 -15.08 -3.58
C LEU A 159 10.38 -15.74 -4.90
N LYS A 160 9.78 -16.89 -5.20
CA LYS A 160 9.98 -17.57 -6.49
C LYS A 160 9.45 -16.73 -7.64
N SER A 161 10.14 -16.78 -8.78
CA SER A 161 9.72 -16.07 -9.99
C SER A 161 8.27 -16.40 -10.41
N TYR A 162 7.83 -17.64 -10.16
CA TYR A 162 6.44 -18.05 -10.39
C TYR A 162 5.40 -17.23 -9.62
N SER A 163 5.72 -16.72 -8.43
CA SER A 163 4.82 -15.82 -7.68
C SER A 163 5.08 -14.34 -7.99
N THR A 164 6.33 -13.96 -8.23
CA THR A 164 6.72 -12.56 -8.48
C THR A 164 6.19 -12.05 -9.81
N ILE A 165 6.25 -12.85 -10.87
CA ILE A 165 5.77 -12.48 -12.21
C ILE A 165 4.26 -12.16 -12.21
N PRO A 166 3.35 -13.05 -11.74
CA PRO A 166 1.92 -12.75 -11.72
C PRO A 166 1.59 -11.60 -10.77
N LEU A 167 2.31 -11.45 -9.66
CA LEU A 167 2.15 -10.30 -8.77
C LEU A 167 2.39 -8.98 -9.51
N ILE A 168 3.55 -8.84 -10.17
CA ILE A 168 3.91 -7.62 -10.90
C ILE A 168 2.94 -7.38 -12.06
N ALA A 169 2.60 -8.43 -12.80
CA ALA A 169 1.65 -8.34 -13.92
C ALA A 169 0.27 -7.86 -13.45
N TYR A 170 -0.21 -8.39 -12.32
CA TYR A 170 -1.50 -8.00 -11.73
C TYR A 170 -1.45 -6.55 -11.22
N ASP A 171 -0.41 -6.18 -10.47
CA ASP A 171 -0.18 -4.82 -10.00
C ASP A 171 -0.20 -3.80 -11.14
N LEU A 172 0.53 -4.10 -12.23
CA LEU A 172 0.59 -3.24 -13.40
C LEU A 172 -0.79 -3.12 -14.07
N SER A 173 -1.46 -4.24 -14.28
CA SER A 173 -2.78 -4.29 -14.91
C SER A 173 -3.81 -3.49 -14.12
N LEU A 174 -3.82 -3.63 -12.79
CA LEU A 174 -4.74 -2.89 -11.92
C LEU A 174 -4.45 -1.38 -11.91
N ASN A 175 -3.18 -1.00 -11.85
CA ASN A 175 -2.80 0.41 -11.88
C ASN A 175 -3.19 1.07 -13.21
N ILE A 176 -2.97 0.38 -14.34
CA ILE A 176 -3.40 0.86 -15.66
C ILE A 176 -4.93 0.98 -15.70
N PHE A 177 -5.65 -0.06 -15.25
CA PHE A 177 -7.11 -0.07 -15.24
C PHE A 177 -7.70 1.07 -14.40
N LEU A 178 -7.23 1.27 -13.17
CA LEU A 178 -7.70 2.34 -12.29
C LEU A 178 -7.35 3.73 -12.82
N THR A 179 -6.14 3.89 -13.37
CA THR A 179 -5.71 5.14 -14.01
C THR A 179 -6.60 5.47 -15.21
N ALA A 180 -6.90 4.49 -16.07
CA ALA A 180 -7.81 4.67 -17.19
C ALA A 180 -9.21 5.07 -16.72
N MET A 181 -9.75 4.39 -15.69
CA MET A 181 -11.03 4.72 -15.07
C MET A 181 -11.09 6.15 -14.50
N PHE A 182 -9.97 6.67 -14.00
CA PHE A 182 -9.84 8.05 -13.51
C PHE A 182 -9.73 9.06 -14.65
N MET A 183 -8.94 8.74 -15.69
CA MET A 183 -8.70 9.64 -16.83
C MET A 183 -9.88 9.72 -17.79
N CYS A 184 -10.60 8.63 -18.05
CA CYS A 184 -11.75 8.58 -18.96
C CYS A 184 -12.80 9.67 -18.68
N PRO A 185 -13.37 9.83 -17.46
CA PRO A 185 -14.34 10.88 -17.19
C PRO A 185 -13.74 12.29 -17.33
N LEU A 186 -12.47 12.47 -17.00
CA LEU A 186 -11.75 13.73 -17.18
C LEU A 186 -11.60 14.11 -18.66
N TRP A 187 -11.29 13.15 -19.53
CA TRP A 187 -11.21 13.36 -20.97
C TRP A 187 -12.59 13.56 -21.62
N VAL A 188 -13.60 12.83 -21.18
CA VAL A 188 -14.99 12.97 -21.67
C VAL A 188 -15.65 14.27 -21.21
N LEU A 189 -15.22 14.84 -20.08
CA LEU A 189 -15.60 16.19 -19.62
C LEU A 189 -14.76 17.31 -20.25
N HIS A 190 -13.65 16.98 -20.95
CA HIS A 190 -12.76 17.92 -21.62
C HIS A 190 -13.13 18.31 -23.08
N PRO A 191 -14.24 17.91 -23.73
CA PRO A 191 -14.79 18.82 -24.72
C PRO A 191 -15.41 19.96 -23.91
N MET A 192 -14.59 20.98 -23.63
CA MET A 192 -14.97 22.30 -23.15
C MET A 192 -16.48 22.51 -23.26
N SER A 193 -17.19 22.47 -22.13
CA SER A 193 -18.60 22.84 -22.16
C SER A 193 -18.69 24.22 -22.82
N PRO A 194 -19.53 24.41 -23.85
CA PRO A 194 -19.62 25.67 -24.57
C PRO A 194 -19.95 26.85 -23.62
N ARG A 195 -20.46 26.55 -22.43
CA ARG A 195 -20.68 27.51 -21.33
C ARG A 195 -19.39 28.02 -20.67
N LEU A 196 -18.39 27.18 -20.40
CA LEU A 196 -17.09 27.69 -19.92
C LEU A 196 -16.34 28.47 -21.00
N ARG A 197 -16.47 28.04 -22.27
CA ARG A 197 -15.92 28.77 -23.42
C ARG A 197 -16.58 30.14 -23.60
N SER A 198 -17.89 30.28 -23.30
CA SER A 198 -18.58 31.57 -23.33
C SER A 198 -18.22 32.47 -22.15
N VAL A 199 -17.98 31.90 -20.97
CA VAL A 199 -17.55 32.66 -19.78
C VAL A 199 -16.12 33.18 -19.97
N ALA A 200 -15.20 32.35 -20.46
CA ALA A 200 -13.83 32.77 -20.77
C ALA A 200 -13.74 33.84 -21.87
N LYS A 201 -14.63 33.79 -22.88
CA LYS A 201 -14.72 34.86 -23.91
C LYS A 201 -15.23 36.19 -23.35
N ARG A 202 -16.09 36.18 -22.32
CA ARG A 202 -16.63 37.41 -21.71
C ARG A 202 -15.65 38.12 -20.77
N THR A 203 -14.63 37.44 -20.26
CA THR A 203 -13.61 38.04 -19.37
C THR A 203 -12.44 38.65 -20.13
N LEU A 204 -12.40 38.50 -21.47
CA LEU A 204 -11.35 38.99 -22.36
C LEU A 204 -11.79 40.18 -23.23
N GLN A 205 -13.00 40.72 -22.99
CA GLN A 205 -13.44 42.05 -23.41
C GLN A 205 -13.45 42.96 -22.19
#